data_AF-A0A1V1V2W9-F1
#
_entry.id   AF-A0A1V1V2W9-F1
#
_cell.length_a   1.000
_cell.length_b   1.000
_cell.length_c   1.000
_cell.angle_alpha   90.00
_cell.angle_beta   90.00
_cell.angle_gamma   90.00
#
_symmetry.space_group_name_H-M   'P 1'
#
loop_
_entity.id
_entity.type
_entity.pdbx_description
1 polymer ?
#
loop_
_entity_poly.entity_id
_entity_poly.type
_entity_poly.pdbx_seq_one_letter_code
_entity_poly.pdbx_strand_id
1 'polypeptide(L)'
;MACLHLKKIQRQQLAIMREELAPWGLASAVIMGGKHLILQVWGPDGSAYRLVVPGTPRSDGQSLDHARQNARRLVRRINVRAGY
;
A
#
# COMPACT_ATOMS: atom_id res chain seq x y z
N MET A 1 7.17 18.55 -9.36
CA MET A 1 6.77 17.40 -8.52
C MET A 1 5.35 17.62 -8.04
N ALA A 2 4.39 16.79 -8.45
CA ALA A 2 3.01 16.91 -7.99
C ALA A 2 2.95 16.52 -6.50
N CYS A 3 2.86 17.50 -5.62
CA CYS A 3 2.70 17.27 -4.19
C CYS A 3 1.27 16.75 -3.97
N LEU A 4 1.10 15.42 -3.99
CA LEU A 4 -0.18 14.78 -3.72
C LEU A 4 -0.67 15.25 -2.34
N HIS A 5 -1.76 16.02 -2.30
CA HIS A 5 -2.35 16.50 -1.05
C HIS A 5 -3.06 15.33 -0.36
N LEU A 6 -2.28 14.52 0.37
CA LEU A 6 -2.79 13.38 1.13
C LEU A 6 -3.41 13.86 2.45
N LYS A 7 -4.63 13.38 2.74
CA LYS A 7 -5.30 13.56 4.04
C LYS A 7 -4.51 12.86 5.15
N LYS A 8 -4.69 13.28 6.41
CA LYS A 8 -4.02 12.68 7.58
C LYS A 8 -4.17 11.15 7.62
N ILE A 9 -5.39 10.64 7.41
CA ILE A 9 -5.66 9.21 7.39
C ILE A 9 -4.94 8.47 6.25
N GLN A 10 -4.82 9.09 5.08
CA GLN A 10 -4.11 8.51 3.93
C GLN A 10 -2.60 8.42 4.18
N ARG A 11 -2.03 9.38 4.90
CA ARG A 11 -0.62 9.33 5.34
C ARG A 11 -0.41 8.20 6.34
N GLN A 12 -1.34 7.99 7.28
CA GLN A 12 -1.27 6.88 8.23
C GLN A 12 -1.41 5.52 7.53
N GLN A 13 -2.35 5.39 6.59
CA GLN A 13 -2.49 4.19 5.76
C GLN A 13 -1.20 3.90 4.98
N LEU A 14 -0.59 4.92 4.40
CA LEU A 14 0.69 4.80 3.69
C LEU A 14 1.81 4.30 4.61
N ALA A 15 1.93 4.88 5.82
CA ALA A 15 2.94 4.50 6.79
C ALA A 15 2.81 3.00 7.16
N ILE A 16 1.60 2.55 7.48
CA ILE A 16 1.32 1.14 7.80
C ILE A 16 1.64 0.22 6.63
N MET A 17 1.26 0.60 5.40
CA MET A 17 1.61 -0.21 4.22
C MET A 17 3.13 -0.32 4.06
N ARG A 18 3.86 0.78 4.23
CA ARG A 18 5.32 0.79 4.13
C ARG A 18 5.97 -0.05 5.23
N GLU A 19 5.47 0.00 6.46
CA GLU A 19 5.93 -0.84 7.56
C GLU A 19 5.78 -2.33 7.25
N GLU A 20 4.66 -2.75 6.64
CA GLU A 20 4.42 -4.15 6.27
C GLU A 20 5.26 -4.59 5.05
N LEU A 21 5.61 -3.66 4.16
CA LEU A 21 6.41 -3.92 2.95
C LEU A 21 7.93 -3.88 3.21
N ALA A 22 8.37 -3.09 4.21
CA ALA A 22 9.80 -2.87 4.50
C ALA A 22 10.60 -4.16 4.80
N PRO A 23 10.08 -5.14 5.58
CA PRO A 23 10.79 -6.40 5.84
C PRO A 23 11.11 -7.21 4.57
N TRP A 24 10.37 -6.97 3.50
CA TRP A 24 10.51 -7.68 2.22
C TRP A 24 11.38 -6.92 1.21
N GLY A 25 11.94 -5.77 1.60
CA GLY A 25 12.75 -4.92 0.72
C GLY A 25 11.98 -4.34 -0.47
N LEU A 26 10.64 -4.33 -0.42
CA LEU A 26 9.80 -3.95 -1.55
C LEU A 26 9.77 -2.43 -1.71
N ALA A 27 10.26 -1.95 -2.86
CA ALA A 27 10.15 -0.54 -3.21
C ALA A 27 8.67 -0.19 -3.44
N SER A 28 8.26 1.02 -3.02
CA SER A 28 6.88 1.48 -3.24
C SER A 28 6.79 2.98 -3.54
N ALA A 29 5.87 3.36 -4.42
CA ALA A 29 5.59 4.74 -4.79
C ALA A 29 4.08 5.02 -4.82
N VAL A 30 3.69 6.22 -4.40
CA VAL A 30 2.29 6.65 -4.49
C VAL A 30 2.03 7.15 -5.90
N ILE A 31 1.07 6.52 -6.59
CA ILE A 31 0.69 6.88 -7.96
C ILE A 31 -0.43 7.92 -7.95
N MET A 32 -1.36 7.80 -6.99
CA MET A 32 -2.54 8.66 -6.94
C MET A 32 -3.00 8.85 -5.49
N GLY A 33 -3.31 10.10 -5.14
CA GLY A 33 -3.97 10.48 -3.89
C GLY A 33 -5.27 11.22 -4.22
N GLY A 34 -6.36 10.89 -3.53
CA GLY A 34 -7.68 11.49 -3.78
C GLY A 34 -8.81 10.63 -3.21
N LYS A 35 -9.79 10.27 -4.03
CA LYS A 35 -10.88 9.33 -3.67
C LYS A 35 -10.35 7.93 -3.32
N HIS A 36 -9.21 7.56 -3.88
CA HIS A 36 -8.47 6.33 -3.59
C HIS A 36 -6.99 6.67 -3.40
N LEU A 37 -6.33 5.93 -2.51
CA LEU A 37 -4.87 5.91 -2.37
C LEU A 37 -4.37 4.73 -3.21
N ILE A 38 -3.55 5.01 -4.22
CA ILE A 38 -2.95 3.98 -5.07
C ILE A 38 -1.45 3.94 -4.81
N LEU A 39 -0.96 2.78 -4.37
CA LEU A 39 0.45 2.50 -4.15
C LEU A 39 0.94 1.51 -5.21
N GLN A 40 1.98 1.87 -5.95
CA GLN A 40 2.76 0.92 -6.72
C GLN A 40 3.78 0.26 -5.80
N VAL A 41 3.92 -1.05 -5.93
CA VAL A 41 4.93 -1.85 -5.21
C VAL A 41 5.69 -2.66 -6.23
N TRP A 42 7.01 -2.65 -6.18
CA TRP A 42 7.85 -3.44 -7.07
C TRP A 42 8.34 -4.67 -6.33
N GLY A 43 8.07 -5.84 -6.92
CA GLY A 43 8.53 -7.14 -6.45
C GLY A 43 10.01 -7.39 -6.78
N PRO A 44 10.63 -8.35 -6.09
CA PRO A 44 12.03 -8.73 -6.35
C PRO A 44 12.21 -9.37 -7.75
N ASP A 45 11.13 -9.87 -8.35
CA ASP A 45 11.08 -10.44 -9.69
C ASP A 45 10.96 -9.38 -10.81
N GLY A 46 10.98 -8.08 -10.45
CA GLY A 46 10.74 -6.98 -11.39
C GLY A 46 9.26 -6.74 -11.70
N SER A 47 8.34 -7.52 -11.13
CA SER A 47 6.90 -7.31 -11.32
C SER A 47 6.41 -6.07 -10.57
N ALA A 48 5.54 -5.29 -11.19
CA ALA A 48 4.87 -4.17 -10.54
C ALA A 48 3.46 -4.55 -10.09
N TYR A 49 3.18 -4.32 -8.82
CA TYR A 49 1.89 -4.55 -8.20
C TYR A 49 1.24 -3.24 -7.80
N ARG A 50 -0.09 -3.14 -7.92
CA ARG A 50 -0.84 -1.97 -7.49
C ARG A 50 -1.71 -2.32 -6.30
N LEU A 51 -1.51 -1.60 -5.21
CA LEU A 51 -2.38 -1.61 -4.04
C LEU A 51 -3.34 -0.43 -4.13
N VAL A 52 -4.64 -0.70 -4.17
CA VAL A 52 -5.67 0.34 -4.18
C VAL A 52 -6.40 0.30 -2.85
N VAL A 53 -6.41 1.42 -2.14
CA VAL A 53 -7.12 1.55 -0.86
C VAL A 53 -8.10 2.73 -0.94
N PRO A 54 -9.35 2.57 -0.48
CA PRO A 54 -10.31 3.65 -0.47
C PRO A 54 -9.80 4.83 0.38
N GLY A 55 -9.87 6.04 -0.18
CA GLY A 55 -9.39 7.27 0.44
C GLY A 55 -10.40 7.89 1.42
N THR A 56 -11.64 7.41 1.43
CA THR A 56 -12.68 7.76 2.40
C THR A 56 -13.02 6.54 3.26
N PRO A 57 -12.55 6.50 4.52
CA PRO A 57 -12.96 5.52 5.51
C PRO A 57 -14.46 5.58 5.80
N ARG A 58 -15.06 4.44 6.14
CA ARG A 58 -16.31 4.38 6.91
C ARG A 58 -16.04 4.62 8.41
N SER A 59 -14.83 4.29 8.87
CA SER A 59 -14.26 4.53 10.20
C SER A 59 -12.73 4.50 10.11
N ASP A 60 -12.03 5.40 10.81
CA ASP A 60 -10.57 5.53 10.75
C ASP A 60 -9.84 4.23 11.11
N GLY A 61 -10.27 3.53 12.16
CA GLY A 61 -9.66 2.25 12.57
C GLY A 61 -9.79 1.16 11.51
N GLN A 62 -10.99 0.98 10.95
CA GLN A 62 -11.22 0.00 9.88
C GLN A 62 -10.38 0.29 8.63
N SER A 63 -10.15 1.57 8.34
CA SER A 63 -9.33 1.96 7.20
C SER A 63 -7.84 1.65 7.36
N LEU A 64 -7.33 1.70 8.58
CA LEU A 64 -5.95 1.33 8.89
C LEU A 64 -5.79 -0.21 8.86
N ASP A 65 -6.74 -0.94 9.45
CA ASP A 65 -6.73 -2.41 9.41
C ASP A 65 -6.86 -2.95 7.98
N HIS A 66 -7.70 -2.33 7.17
CA HIS A 66 -7.87 -2.72 5.78
C HIS A 66 -6.62 -2.44 4.94
N ALA A 67 -5.92 -1.32 5.20
CA ALA A 67 -4.62 -1.02 4.60
C ALA A 67 -3.57 -2.09 4.96
N ARG A 68 -3.49 -2.46 6.24
CA ARG A 68 -2.59 -3.52 6.73
C ARG A 68 -2.89 -4.87 6.10
N GLN A 69 -4.16 -5.29 6.10
CA GLN A 69 -4.57 -6.56 5.51
C GLN A 69 -4.28 -6.62 4.00
N ASN A 70 -4.51 -5.53 3.27
CA ASN A 70 -4.20 -5.47 1.84
C ASN A 70 -2.69 -5.57 1.60
N ALA A 71 -1.86 -4.86 2.38
CA ALA A 71 -0.41 -4.97 2.28
C ALA A 71 0.07 -6.41 2.53
N ARG A 72 -0.41 -7.06 3.61
CA ARG A 72 -0.09 -8.46 3.90
C ARG A 72 -0.54 -9.43 2.81
N ARG A 73 -1.74 -9.24 2.27
CA ARG A 73 -2.25 -10.04 1.13
C ARG A 73 -1.36 -9.87 -0.09
N LEU A 74 -0.89 -8.64 -0.36
CA LEU A 74 0.03 -8.38 -1.46
C LEU A 74 1.36 -9.10 -1.24
N VAL A 75 1.97 -8.93 -0.07
CA VAL A 75 3.21 -9.62 0.31
C VAL A 75 3.05 -11.13 0.12
N ARG A 76 1.98 -11.72 0.65
CA ARG A 76 1.72 -13.16 0.49
C ARG A 76 1.61 -13.57 -0.98
N ARG A 77 0.96 -12.76 -1.82
CA ARG A 77 0.89 -13.03 -3.27
C ARG A 77 2.26 -12.93 -3.94
N ILE A 78 3.08 -11.94 -3.55
CA ILE A 78 4.44 -11.78 -4.06
C ILE A 78 5.28 -13.00 -3.67
N ASN A 79 5.23 -13.44 -2.41
CA ASN A 79 5.99 -14.60 -1.93
C ASN A 79 5.56 -15.90 -2.60
N VAL A 80 4.25 -16.17 -2.67
CA VAL A 80 3.71 -17.35 -3.36
C VAL A 80 4.15 -17.38 -4.83
N ARG A 81 4.16 -16.22 -5.49
CA ARG A 81 4.61 -16.11 -6.88
C ARG A 81 6.13 -16.26 -7.03
N ALA A 82 6.89 -15.79 -6.04
CA ALA A 82 8.34 -15.93 -5.98
C ALA A 82 8.80 -17.34 -5.53
N GLY A 83 7.86 -18.23 -5.15
CA GLY A 83 8.14 -19.61 -4.76
C GLY A 83 8.62 -19.79 -3.32
N TYR A 84 8.40 -18.79 -2.45
CA TYR A 84 8.70 -18.84 -1.01
C TYR A 84 7.51 -19.29 -0.17
#